data_AF-A0A800F7B1-F1
#
_entry.id   AF-A0A800F7B1-F1
#
_cell.length_a   1.000
_cell.length_b   1.000
_cell.length_c   1.000
_cell.angle_alpha   90.00
_cell.angle_beta   90.00
_cell.angle_gamma   90.00
#
_symmetry.space_group_name_H-M   'P 1'
#
loop_
_entity.id
_entity.type
_entity.pdbx_description
1 polymer ?
#
loop_
_entity_poly.entity_id
_entity_poly.type
_entity_poly.pdbx_seq_one_letter_code
_entity_poly.pdbx_strand_id
1 'polypeptide(L)'
;GAELNAEFVDQDLMSGDRALMAELGIDQMRLGDLIGIRNVDHRFGRSYRSGWVAVCLCIHGDSVMTGHGPGILTLITGPAELLDFHLDATANIAHSLGIRGQA
;
A
#
# COMPACT_ATOMS: atom_id res chain seq x y z
N GLY A 1 -7.05 6.63 -8.20
CA GLY A 1 -8.50 6.60 -8.51
C GLY A 1 -9.16 5.37 -7.92
N ALA A 2 -10.49 5.29 -7.94
CA ALA A 2 -11.22 4.03 -7.69
C ALA A 2 -11.78 3.58 -9.03
N GLU A 3 -11.03 2.74 -9.75
CA GLU A 3 -11.38 2.35 -11.13
C GLU A 3 -12.24 1.08 -11.13
N LEU A 4 -11.77 0.04 -10.44
CA LEU A 4 -12.43 -1.25 -10.28
C LEU A 4 -12.32 -1.73 -8.83
N ASN A 5 -13.03 -2.80 -8.49
CA ASN A 5 -12.92 -3.40 -7.17
C ASN A 5 -11.48 -3.88 -6.89
N ALA A 6 -11.14 -4.01 -5.61
CA ALA A 6 -9.77 -4.26 -5.15
C ALA A 6 -9.19 -5.61 -5.64
N GLU A 7 -10.04 -6.55 -6.02
CA GLU A 7 -9.65 -7.87 -6.55
C GLU A 7 -9.20 -7.86 -8.02
N PHE A 8 -9.45 -6.77 -8.77
CA PHE A 8 -9.14 -6.70 -10.21
C PHE A 8 -8.04 -5.71 -10.58
N VAL A 9 -7.78 -4.71 -9.74
CA VAL A 9 -6.83 -3.62 -10.04
C VAL A 9 -6.17 -3.11 -8.77
N ASP A 10 -4.98 -2.54 -8.89
CA ASP A 10 -4.26 -1.85 -7.83
C ASP A 10 -4.75 -0.40 -7.59
N GLN A 11 -4.15 0.29 -6.62
CA GLN A 11 -4.34 1.73 -6.39
C GLN A 11 -3.02 2.46 -6.52
N ASP A 12 -3.06 3.60 -7.15
CA ASP A 12 -2.01 4.59 -6.96
C ASP A 12 -2.16 5.29 -5.60
N LEU A 13 -1.06 5.30 -4.83
CA LEU A 13 -0.86 6.23 -3.72
C LEU A 13 -0.51 7.61 -4.28
N MET A 14 -1.54 8.37 -4.64
CA MET A 14 -1.41 9.67 -5.32
C MET A 14 -1.43 10.84 -4.32
N SER A 15 -0.34 11.62 -4.28
CA SER A 15 -0.31 12.92 -3.60
C SER A 15 0.70 13.86 -4.28
N GLY A 16 0.34 15.13 -4.41
CA GLY A 16 1.26 16.20 -4.81
C GLY A 16 2.08 16.76 -3.64
N ASP A 17 1.73 16.41 -2.39
CA ASP A 17 2.42 16.87 -1.19
C ASP A 17 3.69 16.04 -0.97
N ARG A 18 4.81 16.54 -1.49
CA ARG A 18 6.10 15.86 -1.39
C ARG A 18 6.64 15.81 0.04
N ALA A 19 6.27 16.77 0.89
CA ALA A 19 6.69 16.76 2.30
C ALA A 19 5.99 15.63 3.05
N LEU A 20 4.68 15.48 2.85
CA LEU A 20 3.90 14.37 3.42
C LEU A 20 4.37 13.01 2.90
N MET A 21 4.66 12.90 1.59
CA MET A 21 5.16 11.65 1.01
C MET A 21 6.50 11.22 1.64
N ALA A 22 7.40 12.17 1.92
CA ALA A 22 8.65 11.91 2.61
C ALA A 22 8.45 11.58 4.10
N GLU A 23 7.55 12.28 4.79
CA GLU A 23 7.19 12.00 6.19
C GLU A 23 6.65 10.57 6.36
N LEU A 24 5.81 10.12 5.43
CA LEU A 24 5.23 8.79 5.42
C LEU A 24 6.14 7.71 4.81
N GLY A 25 7.31 8.10 4.28
CA GLY A 25 8.26 7.19 3.61
C GLY A 25 7.77 6.61 2.28
N ILE A 26 6.72 7.18 1.69
CA ILE A 26 6.13 6.71 0.42
C ILE A 26 7.13 6.91 -0.73
N ASP A 27 7.95 7.96 -0.68
CA ASP A 27 9.01 8.25 -1.63
C ASP A 27 10.19 7.26 -1.58
N GLN A 28 10.25 6.39 -0.55
CA GLN A 28 11.26 5.35 -0.39
C GLN A 28 10.73 3.93 -0.62
N MET A 29 9.45 3.80 -1.01
CA MET A 29 8.84 2.50 -1.29
C MET A 29 9.56 1.74 -2.40
N ARG A 30 9.63 0.41 -2.24
CA ARG A 30 10.27 -0.52 -3.17
C ARG A 30 9.25 -1.50 -3.69
N LEU A 31 9.47 -2.01 -4.90
CA LEU A 31 8.66 -3.09 -5.45
C LEU A 31 8.72 -4.30 -4.49
N GLY A 32 7.55 -4.82 -4.14
CA GLY A 32 7.40 -5.94 -3.23
C GLY A 32 7.29 -5.57 -1.75
N ASP A 33 7.36 -4.28 -1.38
CA ASP A 33 7.14 -3.86 0.02
C ASP A 33 5.69 -4.15 0.45
N LEU A 34 5.53 -4.59 1.70
CA LEU A 34 4.23 -4.70 2.35
C LEU A 34 3.85 -3.35 2.96
N ILE A 35 2.69 -2.84 2.57
CA ILE A 35 2.21 -1.50 2.93
C ILE A 35 0.98 -1.62 3.84
N GLY A 36 1.03 -1.00 5.01
CA GLY A 36 -0.11 -0.88 5.91
C GLY A 36 -0.81 0.47 5.75
N ILE A 37 -2.14 0.46 5.60
CA ILE A 37 -2.95 1.67 5.41
C ILE A 37 -4.06 1.70 6.46
N ARG A 38 -4.14 2.82 7.19
CA ARG A 38 -5.21 3.05 8.16
C ARG A 38 -6.34 3.86 7.54
N ASN A 39 -7.53 3.66 8.10
CA ASN A 39 -8.79 4.31 7.75
C ASN A 39 -9.26 4.06 6.32
N VAL A 40 -9.07 2.83 5.83
CA VAL A 40 -9.51 2.41 4.48
C VAL A 40 -10.29 1.10 4.53
N ASP A 41 -11.33 0.99 3.70
CA ASP A 41 -12.10 -0.23 3.47
C ASP A 41 -12.00 -0.61 1.99
N HIS A 42 -11.36 -1.75 1.73
CA HIS A 42 -11.06 -2.25 0.39
C HIS A 42 -11.95 -3.45 -0.02
N ARG A 43 -13.04 -3.77 0.72
CA ARG A 43 -13.79 -5.03 0.51
C ARG A 43 -14.55 -5.12 -0.82
N PHE A 44 -15.15 -4.03 -1.27
CA PHE A 44 -16.04 -4.01 -2.46
C PHE A 44 -15.78 -2.77 -3.35
N GLY A 45 -14.57 -2.23 -3.24
CA GLY A 45 -14.22 -0.90 -3.73
C GLY A 45 -13.23 -0.25 -2.77
N ARG A 46 -12.74 0.94 -3.09
CA ARG A 46 -11.69 1.62 -2.33
C ARG A 46 -12.27 2.89 -1.73
N SER A 47 -12.48 2.88 -0.41
CA SER A 47 -13.14 3.98 0.28
C SER A 47 -12.47 4.30 1.61
N TYR A 48 -12.60 5.56 2.04
CA TYR A 48 -12.25 5.93 3.39
C TYR A 48 -13.25 5.32 4.38
N ARG A 49 -12.73 4.72 5.44
CA ARG A 49 -13.54 4.25 6.56
C ARG A 49 -12.73 4.29 7.85
N SER A 50 -13.11 5.16 8.77
CA SER A 50 -12.45 5.24 10.08
C SER A 50 -12.50 3.90 10.82
N GLY A 51 -11.40 3.54 11.49
CA GLY A 51 -11.29 2.28 12.24
C GLY A 51 -11.13 1.03 11.40
N TRP A 52 -10.78 1.17 10.11
CA TRP A 52 -10.49 0.06 9.21
C TRP A 52 -9.04 0.12 8.73
N VAL A 53 -8.49 -1.03 8.36
CA VAL A 53 -7.13 -1.14 7.82
C VAL A 53 -7.09 -1.99 6.57
N ALA A 54 -6.05 -1.79 5.77
CA ALA A 54 -5.65 -2.69 4.70
C ALA A 54 -4.14 -2.97 4.77
N VAL A 55 -3.75 -4.18 4.41
CA VAL A 55 -2.36 -4.55 4.10
C VAL A 55 -2.29 -4.83 2.62
N CYS A 56 -1.32 -4.19 1.96
CA CYS A 56 -1.17 -4.15 0.52
C CYS A 56 0.26 -4.51 0.11
N LEU A 57 0.46 -4.74 -1.19
CA LEU A 57 1.76 -4.99 -1.82
C LEU A 57 2.08 -3.88 -2.81
N CYS A 58 3.28 -3.30 -2.75
CA CYS A 58 3.77 -2.39 -3.78
C CYS A 58 4.09 -3.16 -5.07
N ILE A 59 3.42 -2.85 -6.18
CA ILE A 59 3.55 -3.59 -7.45
C ILE A 59 4.10 -2.76 -8.62
N HIS A 60 4.05 -1.43 -8.55
CA HIS A 60 4.73 -0.57 -9.52
C HIS A 60 5.26 0.72 -8.88
N GLY A 61 6.23 1.35 -9.55
CA GLY A 61 6.90 2.56 -9.07
C GLY A 61 6.06 3.84 -9.22
N ASP A 62 6.62 4.95 -8.73
CA ASP A 62 6.00 6.28 -8.78
C ASP A 62 5.78 6.76 -10.24
N SER A 63 4.88 7.73 -10.39
CA SER A 63 4.54 8.37 -11.66
C SER A 63 4.63 9.88 -11.53
N VAL A 64 5.11 10.54 -12.59
CA VAL A 64 5.14 12.01 -12.66
C VAL A 64 3.79 12.61 -13.06
N MET A 65 2.82 11.77 -13.44
CA MET A 65 1.51 12.22 -13.91
C MET A 65 0.55 12.46 -12.73
N THR A 66 -0.10 13.62 -12.70
CA THR A 66 -1.11 13.93 -11.67
C THR A 66 -2.21 12.88 -11.67
N GLY A 67 -2.58 12.40 -10.47
CA GLY A 67 -3.56 11.33 -10.30
C GLY A 67 -2.93 9.93 -10.25
N HIS A 68 -1.61 9.84 -10.41
CA HIS A 68 -0.84 8.61 -10.29
C HIS A 68 0.19 8.65 -9.15
N GLY A 69 0.78 7.50 -8.85
CA GLY A 69 1.76 7.29 -7.80
C GLY A 69 2.22 5.83 -7.73
N PRO A 70 2.94 5.40 -6.68
CA PRO A 70 3.26 4.00 -6.48
C PRO A 70 2.01 3.13 -6.36
N GLY A 71 1.98 2.02 -7.08
CA GLY A 71 0.82 1.14 -7.17
C GLY A 71 0.78 0.10 -6.06
N ILE A 72 -0.39 -0.06 -5.43
CA ILE A 72 -0.62 -1.00 -4.33
C ILE A 72 -1.76 -2.00 -4.63
N LEU A 73 -1.42 -3.29 -4.54
CA LEU A 73 -2.38 -4.38 -4.61
C LEU A 73 -2.87 -4.73 -3.20
N THR A 74 -4.19 -4.77 -2.98
CA THR A 74 -4.75 -5.14 -1.66
C THR A 74 -4.59 -6.64 -1.43
N LEU A 75 -4.05 -7.03 -0.27
CA LEU A 75 -3.96 -8.44 0.15
C LEU A 75 -5.07 -8.80 1.15
N ILE A 76 -5.28 -7.93 2.14
CA ILE A 76 -6.28 -8.15 3.19
C ILE A 76 -6.76 -6.80 3.73
N THR A 77 -8.03 -6.72 4.12
CA THR A 77 -8.63 -5.54 4.76
C THR A 77 -9.66 -5.96 5.81
N GLY A 78 -9.81 -5.15 6.86
CA GLY A 78 -10.72 -5.47 7.96
C GLY A 78 -10.79 -4.38 9.03
N PRO A 79 -11.66 -4.57 10.04
CA PRO A 79 -11.72 -3.69 11.21
C PRO A 79 -10.40 -3.70 11.98
N ALA A 80 -9.97 -2.52 12.46
CA ALA A 80 -8.73 -2.36 13.21
C ALA A 80 -8.72 -3.13 14.55
N GLU A 81 -9.89 -3.49 15.08
CA GLU A 81 -10.01 -4.34 16.28
C GLU A 81 -9.68 -5.82 16.02
N LEU A 82 -9.63 -6.26 14.75
CA LEU A 82 -9.39 -7.65 14.33
C LEU A 82 -8.15 -7.82 13.45
N LEU A 83 -7.71 -6.75 12.78
CA LEU A 83 -6.57 -6.73 11.88
C LEU A 83 -5.73 -5.48 12.18
N ASP A 84 -4.44 -5.66 12.41
CA ASP A 84 -3.49 -4.56 12.58
C ASP A 84 -2.14 -4.93 11.96
N PHE A 85 -1.25 -3.95 11.87
CA PHE A 85 0.10 -4.11 11.35
C PHE A 85 1.09 -3.30 12.19
N HIS A 86 2.35 -3.73 12.18
CA HIS A 86 3.47 -2.97 12.73
C HIS A 86 4.49 -2.71 11.61
N LEU A 87 5.34 -1.70 11.81
CA LEU A 87 6.36 -1.35 10.84
C LEU A 87 7.60 -2.23 11.02
N ASP A 88 8.10 -2.76 9.91
CA ASP A 88 9.34 -3.52 9.83
C ASP A 88 10.09 -3.08 8.57
N ALA A 89 11.34 -2.63 8.72
CA ALA A 89 12.18 -2.15 7.63
C ALA A 89 12.56 -3.25 6.62
N THR A 90 12.35 -4.52 6.99
CA THR A 90 12.63 -5.70 6.17
C THR A 90 11.38 -6.27 5.50
N ALA A 91 10.21 -5.64 5.66
CA ALA A 91 8.93 -6.11 5.13
C ALA A 91 8.82 -6.03 3.60
N ASN A 92 9.52 -6.92 2.90
CA ASN A 92 9.49 -7.07 1.45
C ASN A 92 9.37 -8.55 1.06
N ILE A 93 8.46 -8.87 0.13
CA ILE A 93 8.19 -10.25 -0.28
C ILE A 93 9.40 -10.95 -0.91
N ALA A 94 10.40 -10.21 -1.40
CA ALA A 94 11.61 -10.79 -1.97
C ALA A 94 12.38 -11.66 -0.97
N HIS A 95 12.26 -11.38 0.34
CA HIS A 95 12.87 -12.19 1.39
C HIS A 95 12.12 -13.51 1.58
N SER A 96 10.79 -13.46 1.67
CA SER A 96 9.94 -14.66 1.82
C SER A 96 9.97 -15.55 0.58
N LEU A 97 10.14 -14.97 -0.61
CA LEU A 97 10.22 -15.68 -1.89
C LEU A 97 11.65 -16.10 -2.27
N GLY A 98 12.67 -15.75 -1.49
CA GLY A 98 14.07 -16.10 -1.78
C GLY A 98 14.63 -15.44 -3.05
N ILE A 99 14.05 -14.31 -3.49
CA ILE A 99 14.49 -13.55 -4.68
C ILE A 99 15.72 -12.69 -4.34
N ARG A 100 15.85 -12.27 -3.08
CA ARG A 100 17.02 -11.59 -2.54
C ARG A 100 17.48 -12.32 -1.28
N GLY A 101 18.80 -12.37 -1.04
CA GLY A 101 19.34 -12.91 0.21
C GLY A 101 18.78 -12.18 1.42
N GLN A 102 18.74 -12.85 2.58
CA GLN A 102 18.45 -12.16 3.83
C GLN A 102 19.61 -11.20 4.12
N ALA A 103 19.31 -9.91 4.19
CA ALA A 103 20.27 -8.85 4.49
C ALA A 103 20.45 -8.73 6.01
#